data_AF-A0A4S0JJL7-F1
#
_entry.id   AF-A0A4S0JJL7-F1
#
_cell.length_a   1.000
_cell.length_b   1.000
_cell.length_c   1.000
_cell.angle_alpha   90.00
_cell.angle_beta   90.00
_cell.angle_gamma   90.00
#
_symmetry.space_group_name_H-M   'P 1'
#
loop_
_entity.id
_entity.type
_entity.pdbx_description
1 polymer ?
#
loop_
_entity_poly.entity_id
_entity_poly.type
_entity_poly.pdbx_seq_one_letter_code
_entity_poly.pdbx_strand_id
1 'polypeptide(L)'
;MVVWKKAAPNNRPVSLSGIDTLVDWVWDRERRTRLFDITSDIDVPVIAAASAEPDGRDVSVGFAAGKSLQSAATAALTEMLQMEISLGVSRVLGDKAGTWSQWREKASMKTRPLDMASIQHVAPNLPHRAVERDLSDVLDALAQRGIDLWFAEMTRAEIGIPVFRAVSTRLCHYKPRFGRVRLLAPDARDLSFDPSSPADQPLLLV
;
A
#
# COMPACT_ATOMS: atom_id res chain seq x y z
N MET A 1 9.30 21.62 -0.32
CA MET A 1 8.05 21.84 -1.08
C MET A 1 8.29 21.44 -2.53
N VAL A 2 7.96 20.21 -2.91
CA VAL A 2 7.89 19.80 -4.32
C VAL A 2 6.53 19.16 -4.52
N VAL A 3 5.66 19.90 -5.19
CA VAL A 3 4.35 19.45 -5.65
C VAL A 3 4.56 18.93 -7.06
N TRP A 4 4.33 17.65 -7.30
CA TRP A 4 4.35 17.09 -8.65
C TRP A 4 3.04 17.46 -9.35
N LYS A 5 3.01 18.63 -9.98
CA LYS A 5 2.21 18.81 -11.20
C LYS A 5 3.06 18.22 -12.33
N LYS A 6 2.50 17.27 -13.10
CA LYS A 6 3.03 16.72 -14.37
C LYS A 6 4.48 17.15 -14.63
N ALA A 7 5.44 16.53 -13.95
CA ALA A 7 6.84 16.89 -14.13
C ALA A 7 7.31 16.39 -15.49
N ALA A 8 8.18 17.16 -16.14
CA ALA A 8 8.86 16.75 -17.35
C ALA A 8 9.51 15.36 -17.16
N PRO A 9 9.59 14.52 -18.22
CA PRO A 9 9.96 13.10 -18.16
C PRO A 9 11.30 12.78 -17.45
N ASN A 10 12.16 13.78 -17.21
CA ASN A 10 13.50 13.59 -16.66
C ASN A 10 13.61 13.64 -15.12
N ASN A 11 12.50 13.73 -14.36
CA ASN A 11 12.59 13.80 -12.89
C ASN A 11 11.84 12.67 -12.15
N ARG A 12 11.28 11.67 -12.83
CA ARG A 12 10.48 10.63 -12.16
C ARG A 12 11.29 9.88 -11.08
N PRO A 13 10.70 9.58 -9.90
CA PRO A 13 11.38 8.74 -8.92
C PRO A 13 11.66 7.38 -9.54
N VAL A 14 12.91 6.91 -9.41
CA VAL A 14 13.40 5.63 -9.97
C VAL A 14 12.52 4.45 -9.53
N SER A 15 11.84 4.56 -8.39
CA SER A 15 10.93 3.55 -7.84
C SER A 15 9.69 3.25 -8.70
N LEU A 16 9.34 4.10 -9.67
CA LEU A 16 8.17 3.92 -10.55
C LEU A 16 8.53 3.76 -12.04
N SER A 17 9.82 3.69 -12.39
CA SER A 17 10.25 3.52 -13.78
C SER A 17 9.70 2.21 -14.35
N GLY A 18 9.11 2.22 -15.55
CA GLY A 18 8.57 1.02 -16.21
C GLY A 18 7.06 0.80 -15.99
N ILE A 19 6.40 1.63 -15.18
CA ILE A 19 4.92 1.72 -15.11
C ILE A 19 4.40 3.12 -15.44
N ASP A 20 5.19 3.85 -16.21
CA ASP A 20 4.98 5.24 -16.57
C ASP A 20 3.60 5.50 -17.18
N THR A 21 3.12 4.64 -18.08
CA THR A 21 1.81 4.79 -18.71
C THR A 21 0.65 4.70 -17.70
N LEU A 22 0.75 3.78 -16.73
CA LEU A 22 -0.25 3.64 -15.69
C LEU A 22 -0.24 4.86 -14.76
N VAL A 23 0.95 5.31 -14.38
CA VAL A 23 1.16 6.52 -13.58
C VAL A 23 0.61 7.74 -14.31
N ASP A 24 0.99 7.99 -15.55
CA ASP A 24 0.50 9.12 -16.33
C ASP A 24 -1.03 9.12 -16.43
N TRP A 25 -1.64 7.96 -16.69
CA TRP A 25 -3.10 7.83 -16.74
C TRP A 25 -3.77 8.08 -15.38
N VAL A 26 -3.23 7.54 -14.28
CA VAL A 26 -3.79 7.75 -12.93
C VAL A 26 -3.69 9.23 -12.53
N TRP A 27 -2.63 9.92 -12.93
CA TRP A 27 -2.40 11.33 -12.60
C TRP A 27 -3.14 12.33 -13.51
N ASP A 28 -3.43 11.98 -14.76
CA ASP A 28 -4.17 12.85 -15.69
C ASP A 28 -5.71 12.85 -15.41
N ARG A 29 -6.17 12.18 -14.35
CA ARG A 29 -7.58 12.12 -13.92
C ARG A 29 -7.92 13.17 -12.87
N GLU A 30 -9.21 13.48 -12.72
CA GLU A 30 -9.69 14.40 -11.67
C GLU A 30 -9.54 13.83 -10.25
N ARG A 31 -9.60 12.50 -10.12
CA ARG A 31 -9.40 11.83 -8.82
C ARG A 31 -7.96 11.98 -8.37
N ARG A 32 -7.79 12.28 -7.08
CA ARG A 32 -6.48 12.51 -6.47
C ARG A 32 -5.95 11.20 -5.92
N THR A 33 -4.89 10.70 -6.54
CA THR A 33 -4.21 9.47 -6.13
C THR A 33 -2.93 9.76 -5.36
N ARG A 34 -2.62 8.92 -4.37
CA ARG A 34 -1.40 8.96 -3.55
C ARG A 34 -0.87 7.54 -3.35
N LEU A 35 0.45 7.41 -3.29
CA LEU A 35 1.15 6.17 -2.96
C LEU A 35 1.97 6.34 -1.67
N PHE A 36 1.78 5.43 -0.73
CA PHE A 36 2.47 5.42 0.55
C PHE A 36 3.40 4.24 0.59
N ASP A 37 4.68 4.49 0.85
CA ASP A 37 5.59 3.42 1.26
C ASP A 37 5.30 3.09 2.73
N ILE A 38 4.75 1.89 2.95
CA ILE A 38 4.45 1.34 4.27
C ILE A 38 5.34 0.13 4.58
N THR A 39 6.53 0.08 3.99
CA THR A 39 7.55 -0.94 4.25
C THR A 39 7.90 -0.96 5.74
N SER A 40 7.55 -2.08 6.39
CA SER A 40 7.79 -2.29 7.82
C SER A 40 9.17 -2.85 8.11
N ASP A 41 9.45 -3.16 9.39
CA ASP A 41 10.72 -3.71 9.87
C ASP A 41 11.15 -4.95 9.11
N ILE A 42 10.22 -5.73 8.54
CA ILE A 42 10.50 -6.89 7.66
C ILE A 42 11.40 -6.52 6.49
N ASP A 43 11.41 -5.26 6.05
CA ASP A 43 12.14 -4.81 4.88
C ASP A 43 11.73 -5.62 3.63
N VAL A 44 10.41 -5.81 3.47
CA VAL A 44 9.79 -6.25 2.22
C VAL A 44 9.02 -5.03 1.69
N PRO A 45 9.18 -4.63 0.42
CA PRO A 45 8.53 -3.45 -0.13
C PRO A 45 7.02 -3.60 -0.06
N VAL A 46 6.34 -2.68 0.62
CA VAL A 46 4.88 -2.65 0.69
C VAL A 46 4.38 -1.26 0.37
N ILE A 47 3.51 -1.17 -0.63
CA ILE A 47 2.87 0.08 -1.04
C ILE A 47 1.38 0.03 -0.72
N ALA A 48 0.87 1.13 -0.16
CA ALA A 48 -0.55 1.42 -0.15
C ALA A 48 -0.85 2.50 -1.20
N ALA A 49 -1.90 2.30 -1.98
CA ALA A 49 -2.44 3.29 -2.90
C ALA A 49 -3.78 3.79 -2.37
N ALA A 50 -4.04 5.09 -2.46
CA ALA A 50 -5.34 5.67 -2.15
C ALA A 50 -5.76 6.70 -3.20
N SER A 51 -7.01 6.64 -3.64
CA SER A 51 -7.60 7.55 -4.62
C SER A 51 -8.94 8.07 -4.11
N ALA A 52 -9.20 9.36 -4.27
CA ALA A 52 -10.45 9.98 -3.86
C ALA A 52 -10.92 11.04 -4.87
N GLU A 53 -12.20 11.39 -4.79
CA GLU A 53 -12.71 12.57 -5.48
C GLU A 53 -12.02 13.86 -4.97
N PRO A 54 -12.08 14.98 -5.72
CA PRO A 54 -11.41 16.23 -5.33
C PRO A 54 -11.79 16.75 -3.93
N ASP A 55 -12.97 16.40 -3.43
CA ASP A 55 -13.46 16.74 -2.09
C ASP A 55 -12.92 15.84 -0.95
N GLY A 56 -12.20 14.78 -1.32
CA GLY A 56 -11.59 13.80 -0.42
C GLY A 56 -12.51 12.65 0.01
N ARG A 57 -13.66 12.45 -0.66
CA ARG A 57 -14.61 11.36 -0.40
C ARG A 57 -14.52 10.25 -1.44
N ASP A 58 -15.36 9.22 -1.25
CA ASP A 58 -15.47 8.06 -2.14
C ASP A 58 -14.12 7.34 -2.28
N VAL A 59 -13.41 7.18 -1.16
CA VAL A 59 -12.03 6.72 -1.15
C VAL A 59 -11.93 5.28 -1.67
N SER A 60 -11.02 5.05 -2.61
CA SER A 60 -10.55 3.74 -3.04
C SER A 60 -9.16 3.49 -2.47
N VAL A 61 -8.88 2.25 -2.07
CA VAL A 61 -7.56 1.84 -1.56
C VAL A 61 -7.11 0.52 -2.19
N GLY A 62 -5.80 0.34 -2.28
CA GLY A 62 -5.17 -0.92 -2.68
C GLY A 62 -3.86 -1.12 -1.91
N PHE A 63 -3.48 -2.37 -1.64
CA PHE A 63 -2.31 -2.67 -0.82
C PHE A 63 -1.53 -3.83 -1.44
N ALA A 64 -0.23 -3.67 -1.63
CA ALA A 64 0.56 -4.77 -2.14
C ALA A 64 1.96 -4.79 -1.56
N ALA A 65 2.39 -5.99 -1.18
CA ALA A 65 3.79 -6.33 -1.03
C ALA A 65 4.33 -6.80 -2.38
N GLY A 66 5.57 -6.43 -2.72
CA GLY A 66 6.18 -6.79 -4.00
C GLY A 66 7.63 -7.23 -3.85
N LYS A 67 8.23 -7.72 -4.94
CA LYS A 67 9.67 -8.03 -4.99
C LYS A 67 10.54 -6.78 -5.06
N SER A 68 9.94 -5.70 -5.54
CA SER A 68 10.51 -4.36 -5.68
C SER A 68 9.43 -3.33 -5.38
N LEU A 69 9.82 -2.08 -5.08
CA LEU A 69 8.87 -0.97 -4.93
C LEU A 69 8.01 -0.79 -6.18
N GLN A 70 8.58 -0.95 -7.37
CA GLN A 70 7.84 -0.86 -8.63
C GLN A 70 6.74 -1.93 -8.71
N SER A 71 7.06 -3.19 -8.44
CA SER A 71 6.07 -4.28 -8.47
C SER A 71 4.97 -4.10 -7.42
N ALA A 72 5.33 -3.65 -6.22
CA ALA A 72 4.40 -3.33 -5.15
C ALA A 72 3.48 -2.16 -5.54
N ALA A 73 4.03 -1.07 -6.09
CA ALA A 73 3.26 0.08 -6.54
C ALA A 73 2.29 -0.30 -7.68
N THR A 74 2.74 -1.10 -8.64
CA THR A 74 1.90 -1.59 -9.75
C THR A 74 0.69 -2.36 -9.24
N ALA A 75 0.93 -3.32 -8.33
CA ALA A 75 -0.12 -4.14 -7.76
C ALA A 75 -1.08 -3.32 -6.87
N ALA A 76 -0.55 -2.43 -6.02
CA ALA A 76 -1.37 -1.56 -5.17
C ALA A 76 -2.25 -0.61 -5.98
N LEU A 77 -1.72 0.01 -7.05
CA LEU A 77 -2.52 0.81 -7.98
C LEU A 77 -3.59 -0.02 -8.66
N THR A 78 -3.28 -1.24 -9.09
CA THR A 78 -4.23 -2.13 -9.75
C THR A 78 -5.37 -2.53 -8.80
N GLU A 79 -5.07 -2.91 -7.56
CA GLU A 79 -6.09 -3.19 -6.54
C GLU A 79 -6.97 -1.96 -6.26
N MET A 80 -6.36 -0.78 -6.13
CA MET A 80 -7.09 0.47 -5.95
C MET A 80 -8.04 0.74 -7.12
N LEU A 81 -7.62 0.51 -8.36
CA LEU A 81 -8.49 0.69 -9.53
C LEU A 81 -9.63 -0.35 -9.57
N GLN A 82 -9.38 -1.60 -9.15
CA GLN A 82 -10.44 -2.60 -9.01
C GLN A 82 -11.48 -2.19 -7.96
N MET A 83 -11.03 -1.58 -6.86
CA MET A 83 -11.94 -1.03 -5.86
C MET A 83 -12.70 0.20 -6.38
N GLU A 84 -12.11 1.06 -7.23
CA GLU A 84 -12.83 2.16 -7.88
C GLU A 84 -14.01 1.66 -8.75
N ILE A 85 -13.79 0.57 -9.50
CA ILE A 85 -14.85 -0.08 -10.26
C ILE A 85 -15.96 -0.57 -9.32
N SER A 86 -15.59 -1.19 -8.20
CA SER A 86 -16.55 -1.66 -7.18
C SER A 86 -17.35 -0.51 -6.55
N LEU A 87 -16.71 0.64 -6.32
CA LEU A 87 -17.39 1.86 -5.84
C LEU A 87 -18.37 2.41 -6.89
N GLY A 88 -18.00 2.36 -8.16
CA GLY A 88 -18.88 2.69 -9.28
C GLY A 88 -20.18 1.87 -9.27
N VAL A 89 -20.05 0.55 -9.09
CA VAL A 89 -21.20 -0.35 -8.96
C VAL A 89 -22.01 -0.03 -7.70
N SER A 90 -21.35 0.22 -6.57
CA SER A 90 -22.00 0.61 -5.31
C SER A 90 -22.83 1.90 -5.44
N ARG A 91 -22.37 2.89 -6.22
CA ARG A 91 -23.13 4.12 -6.49
C ARG A 91 -24.48 3.83 -7.14
N VAL A 92 -24.50 2.93 -8.11
CA VAL A 92 -25.74 2.55 -8.82
C VAL A 92 -26.68 1.76 -7.90
N LEU A 93 -26.15 0.91 -7.03
CA LEU A 93 -26.94 0.08 -6.11
C LEU A 93 -27.48 0.85 -4.90
N GLY A 94 -26.87 1.98 -4.52
CA GLY A 94 -27.28 2.77 -3.36
C GLY A 94 -27.24 1.94 -2.07
N ASP A 95 -28.33 1.97 -1.30
CA ASP A 95 -28.45 1.23 -0.03
C ASP A 95 -28.37 -0.29 -0.18
N LYS A 96 -28.62 -0.81 -1.39
CA LYS A 96 -28.47 -2.25 -1.69
C LYS A 96 -27.01 -2.70 -1.80
N ALA A 97 -26.05 -1.77 -1.76
CA ALA A 97 -24.63 -2.07 -1.84
C ALA A 97 -24.03 -2.66 -0.54
N GLY A 98 -24.83 -2.82 0.52
CA GLY A 98 -24.40 -3.44 1.78
C GLY A 98 -23.29 -2.64 2.46
N THR A 99 -22.19 -3.29 2.82
CA THR A 99 -21.07 -2.64 3.55
C THR A 99 -20.39 -1.51 2.77
N TRP A 100 -20.57 -1.44 1.44
CA TRP A 100 -20.01 -0.39 0.61
C TRP A 100 -20.62 1.00 0.86
N SER A 101 -21.91 1.08 1.23
CA SER A 101 -22.53 2.37 1.56
C SER A 101 -21.87 2.97 2.80
N GLN A 102 -21.65 2.16 3.83
CA GLN A 102 -20.96 2.56 5.05
C GLN A 102 -19.50 2.96 4.78
N TRP A 103 -18.79 2.23 3.90
CA TRP A 103 -17.44 2.62 3.51
C TRP A 103 -17.42 4.00 2.84
N ARG A 104 -18.30 4.23 1.86
CA ARG A 104 -18.37 5.51 1.14
C ARG A 104 -18.73 6.70 2.04
N GLU A 105 -19.53 6.47 3.07
CA GLU A 105 -19.89 7.49 4.06
C GLU A 105 -18.71 7.82 4.98
N LYS A 106 -17.97 6.80 5.46
CA LYS A 106 -16.97 6.95 6.51
C LYS A 106 -15.55 7.20 6.02
N ALA A 107 -15.16 6.62 4.89
CA ALA A 107 -13.81 6.72 4.37
C ALA A 107 -13.58 8.11 3.75
N SER A 108 -12.55 8.82 4.23
CA SER A 108 -12.17 10.11 3.69
C SER A 108 -10.66 10.32 3.75
N MET A 109 -10.11 10.99 2.73
CA MET A 109 -8.73 11.48 2.73
C MET A 109 -8.46 12.54 3.81
N LYS A 110 -9.49 12.98 4.55
CA LYS A 110 -9.38 13.88 5.71
C LYS A 110 -9.36 13.14 7.05
N THR A 111 -9.35 11.80 7.02
CA THR A 111 -9.25 10.97 8.23
C THR A 111 -7.88 10.34 8.31
N ARG A 112 -7.30 10.27 9.52
CA ARG A 112 -6.04 9.55 9.73
C ARG A 112 -6.21 8.08 9.38
N PRO A 113 -5.18 7.42 8.79
CA PRO A 113 -3.86 7.95 8.46
C PRO A 113 -3.75 8.67 7.10
N LEU A 114 -4.86 8.83 6.37
CA LEU A 114 -4.85 9.44 5.02
C LEU A 114 -4.83 10.98 5.03
N ASP A 115 -5.11 11.59 6.17
CA ASP A 115 -5.00 13.04 6.38
C ASP A 115 -3.53 13.47 6.45
N MET A 116 -3.06 14.11 5.38
CA MET A 116 -1.66 14.44 5.15
C MET A 116 -1.31 15.88 5.52
N ALA A 117 -2.15 16.61 6.25
CA ALA A 117 -1.84 17.99 6.66
C ALA A 117 -0.47 18.14 7.36
N SER A 118 0.09 17.04 7.89
CA SER A 118 1.34 16.97 8.65
C SER A 118 2.49 16.17 7.99
N ILE A 119 2.32 15.58 6.80
CA ILE A 119 3.37 14.76 6.17
C ILE A 119 4.14 15.57 5.11
N GLN A 120 5.44 15.70 5.30
CA GLN A 120 6.33 16.36 4.34
C GLN A 120 6.49 15.49 3.10
N HIS A 121 6.30 16.08 1.91
CA HIS A 121 6.64 15.45 0.63
C HIS A 121 8.16 15.21 0.57
N VAL A 122 8.61 14.03 1.01
CA VAL A 122 10.00 13.61 0.93
C VAL A 122 10.10 12.60 -0.20
N ALA A 123 10.71 13.00 -1.32
CA ALA A 123 11.19 12.06 -2.31
C ALA A 123 12.24 11.15 -1.63
N PRO A 124 12.20 9.83 -1.83
CA PRO A 124 13.11 8.91 -1.15
C PRO A 124 14.57 9.33 -1.41
N ASN A 125 15.27 9.74 -0.36
CA ASN A 125 16.73 9.91 -0.36
C ASN A 125 17.43 8.61 0.09
N LEU A 126 16.66 7.56 0.37
CA LEU A 126 17.17 6.21 0.59
C LEU A 126 17.41 5.56 -0.77
N PRO A 127 18.63 5.09 -1.07
CA PRO A 127 18.84 4.18 -2.18
C PRO A 127 18.13 2.87 -1.82
N HIS A 128 16.83 2.79 -2.07
CA HIS A 128 16.17 1.51 -2.11
C HIS A 128 16.89 0.72 -3.19
N ARG A 129 17.59 -0.33 -2.76
CA ARG A 129 18.26 -1.24 -3.67
C ARG A 129 17.22 -1.66 -4.69
N ALA A 130 17.45 -1.33 -5.96
CA ALA A 130 16.66 -1.79 -7.09
C ALA A 130 16.89 -3.31 -7.34
N VAL A 131 17.02 -4.08 -6.26
CA VAL A 131 17.23 -5.51 -6.29
C VAL A 131 15.87 -6.14 -6.13
N GLU A 132 15.44 -6.79 -7.20
CA GLU A 132 14.27 -7.66 -7.17
C GLU A 132 14.54 -8.78 -6.16
N ARG A 133 13.73 -8.82 -5.10
CA ARG A 133 13.82 -9.87 -4.09
C ARG A 133 13.16 -11.15 -4.61
N ASP A 134 13.80 -12.29 -4.37
CA ASP A 134 13.16 -13.57 -4.59
C ASP A 134 12.43 -14.07 -3.33
N LEU A 135 11.87 -15.28 -3.39
CA LEU A 135 11.18 -15.86 -2.24
C LEU A 135 12.16 -16.13 -1.07
N SER A 136 13.39 -16.53 -1.35
CA SER A 136 14.41 -16.81 -0.35
C SER A 136 14.76 -15.54 0.43
N ASP A 137 14.91 -14.41 -0.25
CA ASP A 137 15.16 -13.12 0.39
C ASP A 137 14.04 -12.76 1.40
N VAL A 138 12.78 -13.02 1.03
CA VAL A 138 11.62 -12.76 1.89
C VAL A 138 11.62 -13.72 3.10
N LEU A 139 11.91 -14.99 2.88
CA LEU A 139 11.99 -15.99 3.95
C LEU A 139 13.11 -15.66 4.93
N ASP A 140 14.29 -15.28 4.42
CA ASP A 140 15.44 -14.88 5.23
C ASP A 140 15.15 -13.61 6.03
N ALA A 141 14.49 -12.62 5.42
CA ALA A 141 14.08 -11.41 6.09
C ALA A 141 13.13 -11.71 7.28
N LEU A 142 12.16 -12.59 7.08
CA LEU A 142 11.26 -13.04 8.15
C LEU A 142 12.01 -13.81 9.25
N ALA A 143 12.89 -14.73 8.87
CA ALA A 143 13.68 -15.54 9.80
C ALA A 143 14.61 -14.68 10.68
N GLN A 144 15.28 -13.67 10.11
CA GLN A 144 16.13 -12.71 10.84
C GLN A 144 15.37 -11.94 11.93
N ARG A 145 14.04 -11.83 11.81
CA ARG A 145 13.16 -11.16 12.78
C ARG A 145 12.45 -12.15 13.70
N GLY A 146 12.85 -13.42 13.67
CA GLY A 146 12.24 -14.50 14.43
C GLY A 146 10.77 -14.74 14.07
N ILE A 147 10.38 -14.43 12.83
CA ILE A 147 9.01 -14.64 12.32
C ILE A 147 8.94 -16.00 11.66
N ASP A 148 8.37 -16.96 12.38
CA ASP A 148 8.15 -18.30 11.86
C ASP A 148 6.98 -18.33 10.87
N LEU A 149 7.13 -19.16 9.84
CA LEU A 149 6.12 -19.48 8.85
C LEU A 149 5.85 -20.98 8.80
N TRP A 150 4.57 -21.33 8.76
CA TRP A 150 4.08 -22.68 8.45
C TRP A 150 3.36 -22.65 7.11
N PHE A 151 3.61 -23.65 6.29
CA PHE A 151 2.96 -23.80 4.99
C PHE A 151 2.05 -25.03 5.00
N ALA A 152 0.78 -24.83 4.66
CA ALA A 152 -0.13 -25.91 4.33
C ALA A 152 -0.21 -26.04 2.81
N GLU A 153 0.18 -27.20 2.30
CA GLU A 153 -0.07 -27.64 0.92
C GLU A 153 -1.57 -27.95 0.80
N MET A 154 -2.25 -27.32 -0.15
CA MET A 154 -3.70 -27.39 -0.32
C MET A 154 -4.10 -27.72 -1.77
N THR A 155 -3.16 -28.26 -2.56
CA THR A 155 -3.40 -28.65 -3.95
C THR A 155 -4.41 -29.77 -4.00
N ARG A 156 -5.45 -29.55 -4.80
CA ARG A 156 -6.44 -30.57 -5.13
C ARG A 156 -6.02 -31.23 -6.43
N ALA A 157 -5.71 -32.53 -6.38
CA ALA A 157 -5.19 -33.28 -7.53
C ALA A 157 -6.13 -33.19 -8.76
N GLU A 158 -7.44 -33.17 -8.52
CA GLU A 158 -8.47 -33.03 -9.55
C GLU A 158 -8.52 -31.65 -10.22
N ILE A 159 -7.98 -30.61 -9.57
CA ILE A 159 -7.87 -29.25 -10.14
C ILE A 159 -6.51 -29.07 -10.81
N GLY A 160 -5.45 -29.66 -10.24
CA GLY A 160 -4.09 -29.59 -10.77
C GLY A 160 -3.39 -28.23 -10.63
N ILE A 161 -4.00 -27.26 -9.91
CA ILE A 161 -3.41 -25.95 -9.64
C ILE A 161 -2.75 -25.96 -8.26
N PRO A 162 -1.44 -25.63 -8.15
CA PRO A 162 -0.76 -25.54 -6.87
C PRO A 162 -1.38 -24.47 -5.95
N VAL A 163 -1.75 -24.86 -4.72
CA VAL A 163 -2.29 -23.93 -3.72
C VAL A 163 -1.57 -24.13 -2.39
N PHE A 164 -1.07 -23.04 -1.81
CA PHE A 164 -0.45 -23.06 -0.49
C PHE A 164 -1.08 -22.01 0.41
N ARG A 165 -1.14 -22.30 1.70
CA ARG A 165 -1.46 -21.32 2.74
C ARG A 165 -0.27 -21.16 3.68
N ALA A 166 0.34 -19.98 3.62
CA ALA A 166 1.33 -19.55 4.62
C ALA A 166 0.61 -19.00 5.86
N VAL A 167 1.10 -19.37 7.05
CA VAL A 167 0.56 -18.94 8.33
C VAL A 167 1.72 -18.50 9.23
N SER A 168 1.54 -17.39 9.93
CA SER A 168 2.41 -16.99 11.04
C SER A 168 1.56 -16.52 12.22
N THR A 169 1.98 -16.86 13.43
CA THR A 169 1.38 -16.35 14.67
C THR A 169 1.96 -14.99 15.07
N ARG A 170 3.04 -14.56 14.42
CA ARG A 170 3.80 -13.35 14.76
C ARG A 170 3.51 -12.17 13.81
N LEU A 171 2.94 -12.44 12.64
CA LEU A 171 2.43 -11.41 11.73
C LEU A 171 1.05 -10.90 12.16
N CYS A 172 0.72 -9.68 11.72
CA CYS A 172 -0.57 -9.04 11.98
C CYS A 172 -1.53 -9.20 10.80
N HIS A 173 -2.82 -9.21 11.09
CA HIS A 173 -3.87 -9.13 10.09
C HIS A 173 -4.39 -7.70 10.05
N TYR A 174 -4.84 -7.20 8.90
CA TYR A 174 -5.43 -5.86 8.77
C TYR A 174 -6.72 -5.64 9.59
N LYS A 175 -7.31 -6.71 10.13
CA LYS A 175 -8.53 -6.65 10.94
C LYS A 175 -8.15 -6.31 12.38
N PRO A 176 -9.02 -5.63 13.14
CA PRO A 176 -8.72 -5.15 14.49
C PRO A 176 -8.46 -6.30 15.48
N ARG A 177 -7.22 -6.80 15.53
CA ARG A 177 -6.74 -7.86 16.42
C ARG A 177 -5.68 -7.30 17.36
N PHE A 178 -6.13 -6.55 18.36
CA PHE A 178 -5.28 -5.72 19.23
C PHE A 178 -4.38 -6.46 20.23
N GLY A 179 -4.38 -7.80 20.23
CA GLY A 179 -3.56 -8.60 21.15
C GLY A 179 -2.14 -8.91 20.66
N ARG A 180 -1.71 -8.36 19.52
CA ARG A 180 -0.40 -8.68 18.93
C ARG A 180 0.64 -7.63 19.32
N VAL A 181 1.74 -8.07 19.93
CA VAL A 181 2.88 -7.21 20.29
C VAL A 181 3.37 -6.42 19.08
N ARG A 182 3.49 -7.06 17.92
CA ARG A 182 3.94 -6.41 16.67
C ARG A 182 3.03 -5.27 16.20
N LEU A 183 1.73 -5.30 16.52
CA LEU A 183 0.80 -4.22 16.14
C LEU A 183 1.00 -2.96 16.99
N LEU A 184 1.49 -3.13 18.22
CA LEU A 184 1.66 -2.05 19.20
C LEU A 184 3.13 -1.64 19.37
N ALA A 185 4.05 -2.38 18.74
CA ALA A 185 5.47 -2.06 18.75
C ALA A 185 5.69 -0.77 17.94
N PRO A 186 6.44 0.21 18.48
CA PRO A 186 6.77 1.41 17.71
C PRO A 186 7.56 1.04 16.45
N ASP A 187 7.13 1.52 15.28
CA ASP A 187 7.91 1.52 14.06
C ASP A 187 8.11 2.98 13.63
N ALA A 188 9.37 3.38 13.45
CA ALA A 188 9.70 4.73 13.01
C ALA A 188 9.01 5.09 11.68
N ARG A 189 8.69 4.08 10.84
CA ARG A 189 8.03 4.27 9.54
C ARG A 189 6.50 4.28 9.60
N ASP A 190 5.90 4.21 10.79
CA ASP A 190 4.44 4.23 10.91
C ASP A 190 3.86 5.54 10.36
N LEU A 191 2.74 5.43 9.61
CA LEU A 191 2.13 6.58 8.94
C LEU A 191 1.69 7.70 9.90
N SER A 192 1.42 7.33 11.15
CA SER A 192 0.98 8.22 12.22
C SER A 192 2.07 8.52 13.25
N PHE A 193 3.32 8.11 13.00
CA PHE A 193 4.42 8.36 13.92
C PHE A 193 4.81 9.83 13.88
N ASP A 194 4.72 10.49 15.04
CA ASP A 194 5.23 11.86 15.25
C ASP A 194 6.11 11.87 16.51
N PRO A 195 7.43 12.02 16.34
CA PRO A 195 8.31 12.33 17.45
C PRO A 195 9.15 13.59 17.17
N SER A 196 8.58 14.67 16.62
CA SER A 196 9.30 15.96 16.43
C SER A 196 10.63 15.95 15.63
N SER A 197 10.92 14.94 14.81
CA SER A 197 12.10 14.90 13.91
C SER A 197 11.70 14.57 12.46
N PRO A 198 12.15 15.34 11.44
CA PRO A 198 11.74 15.18 10.04
C PRO A 198 12.40 13.98 9.29
N ALA A 199 13.22 13.16 9.93
CA ALA A 199 13.97 12.09 9.26
C ALA A 199 13.20 10.75 9.13
N ASP A 200 12.14 10.54 9.90
CA ASP A 200 11.48 9.23 10.03
C ASP A 200 10.04 9.20 9.46
N GLN A 201 9.61 10.20 8.71
CA GLN A 201 8.23 10.20 8.19
C GLN A 201 8.03 9.15 7.09
N PRO A 202 6.84 8.50 7.04
CA PRO A 202 6.45 7.64 5.92
C PRO A 202 6.62 8.37 4.60
N LEU A 203 7.25 7.70 3.63
CA LEU A 203 7.58 8.31 2.36
C LEU A 203 6.34 8.34 1.46
N LEU A 204 6.00 9.54 1.01
CA LEU A 204 4.97 9.74 -0.01
C LEU A 204 5.66 9.69 -1.37
N LEU A 205 5.41 8.62 -2.11
CA LEU A 205 5.86 8.49 -3.50
C LEU A 205 4.88 9.30 -4.36
N VAL A 206 5.26 10.54 -4.69
CA VAL A 206 4.54 11.41 -5.64
C VAL A 206 5.29 11.48 -6.95
#